data_AF-A0A7X0EV84-F1
#
_entry.id   AF-A0A7X0EV84-F1
#
_cell.length_a   1.000
_cell.length_b   1.000
_cell.length_c   1.000
_cell.angle_alpha   90.00
_cell.angle_beta   90.00
_cell.angle_gamma   90.00
#
_symmetry.space_group_name_H-M   'P 1'
#
loop_
_entity.id
_entity.type
_entity.pdbx_description
1 polymer ?
#
loop_
_entity_poly.entity_id
_entity_poly.type
_entity_poly.pdbx_seq_one_letter_code
_entity_poly.pdbx_strand_id
1 'polypeptide(L)'
;MNPAMNPMNCVQCGHPHPWRIGRTRYSCRSCGAVFRASPPQPPSPAPSPSTVQGPSPSQGQDPSPSPDPDPDPGTTAPGPEPVGGAADGDDPLAAFMPARMVRWVRQDTVQNTVQDPVRDPVPDAPDRATLARWYKDFDALVARAATTPEARAVVERVSDVPLDRLPTKPPAFNKVCAALHATCYDPALAAARLGGQDSPFVAERVAHLRRWLATAGRSTTWLEAPPAPPPAPEAVEELLTPPTSFTTEQVRTLFAALFGVDKGPSVPGVRERFGADGVHEALLAYLRTGARPLRDAVAADLARAAGEGA
;
A
#
# COMPACT_ATOMS: atom_id res chain seq x y z
N MET A 1 29.79 -24.10 19.77
CA MET A 1 29.52 -24.24 18.32
C MET A 1 28.03 -24.02 18.12
N ASN A 2 27.62 -22.91 17.49
CA ASN A 2 26.22 -22.67 17.18
C ASN A 2 25.82 -23.52 15.95
N PRO A 3 24.71 -24.28 15.99
CA PRO A 3 24.23 -24.98 14.82
C PRO A 3 23.91 -23.95 13.71
N ALA A 4 24.40 -24.21 12.51
CA ALA A 4 24.12 -23.38 11.34
C ALA A 4 22.60 -23.34 11.10
N MET A 5 21.95 -22.21 11.39
CA MET A 5 20.56 -22.00 11.03
C MET A 5 20.46 -21.95 9.51
N ASN A 6 19.71 -22.90 8.92
CA ASN A 6 19.35 -22.85 7.51
C ASN A 6 18.73 -21.47 7.19
N PRO A 7 19.21 -20.75 6.16
CA PRO A 7 18.65 -19.45 5.78
C PRO A 7 17.21 -19.65 5.31
N MET A 8 16.25 -19.17 6.11
CA MET A 8 14.85 -19.12 5.69
C MET A 8 14.66 -18.02 4.66
N ASN A 9 14.22 -18.38 3.46
CA ASN A 9 13.84 -17.44 2.40
C ASN A 9 12.34 -17.12 2.48
N CYS A 10 11.97 -15.88 2.16
CA CYS A 10 10.57 -15.51 2.05
C CYS A 10 9.92 -16.26 0.87
N VAL A 11 8.90 -17.09 1.14
CA VAL A 11 8.18 -17.83 0.10
C VAL A 11 7.50 -16.95 -0.95
N GLN A 12 7.24 -15.67 -0.62
CA GLN A 12 6.54 -14.75 -1.51
C GLN A 12 7.46 -13.93 -2.43
N CYS A 13 8.73 -13.71 -2.06
CA CYS A 13 9.65 -12.90 -2.87
C CYS A 13 11.09 -13.45 -2.98
N GLY A 14 11.37 -14.61 -2.38
CA GLY A 14 12.66 -15.29 -2.41
C GLY A 14 13.77 -14.62 -1.61
N HIS A 15 13.53 -13.46 -0.97
CA HIS A 15 14.58 -12.77 -0.23
C HIS A 15 15.01 -13.54 1.03
N PRO A 16 16.32 -13.71 1.27
CA PRO A 16 16.82 -14.18 2.55
C PRO A 16 16.53 -13.12 3.62
N HIS A 17 16.29 -13.59 4.86
CA HIS A 17 16.10 -12.77 6.07
C HIS A 17 14.67 -12.22 6.32
N PRO A 18 13.71 -13.08 6.70
CA PRO A 18 12.56 -12.65 7.48
C PRO A 18 13.03 -12.04 8.82
N TRP A 19 12.73 -10.76 9.06
CA TRP A 19 12.97 -10.12 10.37
C TRP A 19 11.88 -10.57 11.36
N ARG A 20 12.29 -10.99 12.56
CA ARG A 20 11.36 -11.44 13.61
C ARG A 20 10.65 -10.24 14.23
N ILE A 21 9.33 -10.15 14.09
CA ILE A 21 8.50 -9.08 14.69
C ILE A 21 7.86 -9.54 16.01
N GLY A 22 7.99 -10.81 16.38
CA GLY A 22 7.50 -11.33 17.66
C GLY A 22 7.91 -12.77 17.91
N ARG A 23 7.43 -13.40 18.99
CA ARG A 23 7.82 -14.77 19.34
C ARG A 23 7.60 -15.77 18.21
N THR A 24 6.52 -15.63 17.44
CA THR A 24 6.17 -16.57 16.36
C THR A 24 5.92 -15.88 15.01
N ARG A 25 6.17 -14.57 14.91
CA ARG A 25 5.85 -13.78 13.71
C ARG A 25 7.11 -13.23 13.06
N TYR A 26 7.14 -13.31 11.75
CA TYR A 26 8.23 -12.86 10.90
C TYR A 26 7.67 -11.95 9.81
N SER A 27 8.36 -10.86 9.44
CA SER A 27 8.08 -10.14 8.19
C SER A 27 9.26 -10.18 7.24
N CYS A 28 8.96 -10.33 5.96
CA CYS A 28 9.92 -10.00 4.93
C CYS A 28 10.08 -8.48 4.82
N ARG A 29 11.32 -7.97 4.94
CA ARG A 29 11.61 -6.54 4.73
C ARG A 29 11.38 -6.07 3.28
N SER A 30 11.53 -6.98 2.31
CA SER A 30 11.41 -6.64 0.90
C SER A 30 9.95 -6.49 0.45
N CYS A 31 9.07 -7.44 0.81
CA CYS A 31 7.68 -7.42 0.34
C CYS A 31 6.64 -7.13 1.43
N GLY A 32 7.05 -7.03 2.70
CA GLY A 32 6.16 -6.77 3.84
C GLY A 32 5.28 -7.97 4.24
N ALA A 33 5.42 -9.12 3.59
CA ALA A 33 4.65 -10.31 3.92
C ALA A 33 4.94 -10.78 5.34
N VAL A 34 3.88 -11.07 6.11
CA VAL A 34 3.96 -11.53 7.50
C VAL A 34 3.64 -13.01 7.56
N PHE A 35 4.53 -13.79 8.14
CA PHE A 35 4.39 -15.25 8.29
C PHE A 35 4.42 -15.62 9.76
N ARG A 36 3.67 -16.66 10.11
CA ARG A 36 3.80 -17.33 11.41
C ARG A 36 4.74 -18.52 11.21
N ALA A 37 5.73 -18.68 12.09
CA ALA A 37 6.39 -19.97 12.18
C ALA A 37 5.33 -21.01 12.52
N SER A 38 5.28 -22.09 11.75
CA SER A 38 4.49 -23.26 12.14
C SER A 38 4.89 -23.60 13.58
N PRO A 39 3.93 -23.74 14.50
CA PRO A 39 4.26 -24.23 15.83
C PRO A 39 5.02 -25.56 15.66
N PRO A 40 6.04 -25.83 16.48
CA PRO A 40 6.69 -27.14 16.47
C PRO A 40 5.58 -28.19 16.56
N GLN A 41 5.58 -29.14 15.63
CA GLN A 41 4.60 -30.21 15.63
C GLN A 41 4.70 -30.87 17.02
N PRO A 42 3.63 -30.89 17.82
CA PRO A 42 3.69 -31.57 19.10
C PRO A 42 4.05 -33.04 18.83
N PRO A 43 4.90 -33.67 19.66
CA PRO A 43 5.08 -35.11 19.58
C PRO A 43 3.71 -35.78 19.69
N SER A 44 3.46 -36.81 18.87
CA SER A 44 2.20 -37.55 18.86
C SER A 44 1.77 -37.91 20.29
N PRO A 45 0.54 -37.58 20.71
CA PRO A 45 0.13 -37.79 22.09
C PRO A 45 0.02 -39.28 22.40
N ALA A 46 0.66 -39.71 23.49
CA ALA A 46 0.28 -40.93 24.18
C ALA A 46 -1.11 -40.74 24.82
N PRO A 47 -1.94 -41.79 24.89
CA PRO A 47 -3.29 -41.69 25.45
C PRO A 47 -3.21 -41.29 26.93
N SER A 48 -3.85 -40.17 27.29
CA SER A 48 -3.92 -39.71 28.67
C SER A 48 -5.35 -39.80 29.21
N PRO A 49 -5.50 -40.21 30.49
CA PRO A 49 -6.77 -40.51 31.12
C PRO A 49 -7.54 -39.26 31.58
N SER A 50 -8.85 -39.45 31.74
CA SER A 50 -9.83 -38.50 32.27
C SER A 50 -9.45 -37.95 33.64
N THR A 51 -9.61 -36.64 33.87
CA THR A 51 -9.74 -36.06 35.21
C THR A 51 -10.54 -34.75 35.19
N VAL A 52 -11.74 -34.85 35.77
CA VAL A 52 -12.44 -34.00 36.77
C VAL A 52 -12.46 -32.47 36.61
N GLN A 53 -13.69 -31.97 36.47
CA GLN A 53 -14.13 -30.58 36.59
C GLN A 53 -14.05 -30.07 38.05
N GLY A 54 -13.64 -28.81 38.21
CA GLY A 54 -13.81 -28.03 39.44
C GLY A 54 -14.51 -26.69 39.13
N PRO A 55 -15.42 -26.21 40.00
CA PRO A 55 -16.20 -24.99 39.76
C PRO A 55 -15.50 -23.74 40.34
N SER A 56 -15.81 -22.57 39.80
CA SER A 56 -15.51 -21.29 40.48
C SER A 56 -16.44 -20.16 40.04
N PRO A 57 -16.62 -19.14 40.90
CA PRO A 57 -17.95 -18.62 41.25
C PRO A 57 -18.28 -17.25 40.66
N SER A 58 -19.58 -16.94 40.70
CA SER A 58 -20.24 -15.66 40.44
C SER A 58 -20.01 -14.62 41.54
N GLN A 59 -19.95 -13.34 41.16
CA GLN A 59 -20.41 -12.10 41.86
C GLN A 59 -19.88 -10.92 41.02
N GLY A 60 -20.58 -9.84 40.65
CA GLY A 60 -21.81 -9.22 41.11
C GLY A 60 -21.53 -7.72 41.24
N GLN A 61 -22.16 -6.85 40.45
CA GLN A 61 -22.21 -5.40 40.71
C GLN A 61 -23.29 -4.71 39.86
N ASP A 62 -24.21 -4.05 40.57
CA ASP A 62 -25.35 -3.25 40.10
C ASP A 62 -24.97 -1.76 39.87
N PRO A 63 -25.86 -0.94 39.24
CA PRO A 63 -25.56 0.37 38.66
C PRO A 63 -26.10 1.61 39.43
N SER A 64 -25.73 2.80 38.91
CA SER A 64 -26.41 4.15 38.99
C SER A 64 -25.68 5.25 39.80
N PRO A 65 -26.07 6.55 39.71
CA PRO A 65 -25.95 7.47 38.58
C PRO A 65 -25.32 8.86 38.95
N SER A 66 -25.19 9.76 37.96
CA SER A 66 -24.59 11.12 37.96
C SER A 66 -25.18 12.16 38.93
N PRO A 67 -24.53 13.34 39.06
CA PRO A 67 -25.10 14.54 38.43
C PRO A 67 -24.10 15.51 37.74
N ASP A 68 -24.64 16.26 36.78
CA ASP A 68 -24.05 17.33 35.97
C ASP A 68 -23.67 18.61 36.76
N PRO A 69 -22.70 19.38 36.25
CA PRO A 69 -22.71 20.83 36.42
C PRO A 69 -22.89 21.60 35.09
N ASP A 70 -23.75 22.61 35.15
CA ASP A 70 -24.01 23.64 34.13
C ASP A 70 -22.74 24.35 33.64
N PRO A 71 -22.62 24.64 32.33
CA PRO A 71 -21.70 25.66 31.83
C PRO A 71 -22.40 26.99 31.50
N ASP A 72 -21.75 28.02 32.03
CA ASP A 72 -21.93 29.47 31.94
C ASP A 72 -21.98 30.02 30.50
N PRO A 73 -22.88 30.97 30.16
CA PRO A 73 -22.91 31.60 28.84
C PRO A 73 -22.10 32.90 28.84
N GLY A 74 -20.99 32.91 28.11
CA GLY A 74 -20.48 34.17 27.55
C GLY A 74 -18.98 34.28 27.49
N THR A 75 -18.43 34.13 26.28
CA THR A 75 -17.38 35.01 25.75
C THR A 75 -17.33 34.78 24.24
N THR A 76 -17.98 35.66 23.49
CA THR A 76 -17.88 35.70 22.02
C THR A 76 -16.52 36.28 21.67
N ALA A 77 -15.54 35.41 21.43
CA ALA A 77 -14.25 35.83 20.90
C ALA A 77 -14.40 36.30 19.44
N PRO A 78 -13.66 37.35 19.01
CA PRO A 78 -13.67 37.80 17.62
C PRO A 78 -13.22 36.67 16.71
N GLY A 79 -14.07 36.33 15.74
CA GLY A 79 -13.80 35.27 14.78
C GLY A 79 -12.52 35.56 13.99
N PRO A 80 -11.62 34.57 13.83
CA PRO A 80 -10.45 34.74 12.98
C PRO A 80 -10.90 35.05 11.56
N GLU A 81 -10.35 36.10 10.98
CA GLU A 81 -10.56 36.43 9.57
C GLU A 81 -10.24 35.20 8.71
N PRO A 82 -11.05 34.91 7.68
CA PRO A 82 -10.79 33.81 6.77
C PRO A 82 -9.48 34.10 6.04
N VAL A 83 -8.41 33.44 6.48
CA VAL A 83 -7.13 33.43 5.79
C VAL A 83 -7.42 32.94 4.38
N GLY A 84 -7.28 33.83 3.40
CA GLY A 84 -7.54 33.56 1.99
C GLY A 84 -6.70 32.38 1.54
N GLY A 85 -7.33 31.20 1.48
CA GLY A 85 -6.71 30.00 0.97
C GLY A 85 -6.38 30.21 -0.49
N ALA A 86 -5.10 30.09 -0.84
CA ALA A 86 -4.71 29.84 -2.22
C ALA A 86 -5.62 28.73 -2.77
N ALA A 87 -6.15 28.92 -3.97
CA ALA A 87 -7.03 27.93 -4.58
C ALA A 87 -6.35 26.55 -4.49
N ASP A 88 -7.05 25.57 -3.90
CA ASP A 88 -6.53 24.23 -3.59
C ASP A 88 -5.90 23.50 -4.81
N GLY A 89 -6.05 24.04 -6.02
CA GLY A 89 -5.50 23.50 -7.27
C GLY A 89 -4.00 23.73 -7.51
N ASP A 90 -3.36 24.68 -6.83
CA ASP A 90 -1.96 25.04 -7.12
C ASP A 90 -0.92 24.31 -6.23
N ASP A 91 -1.35 23.52 -5.23
CA ASP A 91 -0.39 22.79 -4.38
C ASP A 91 0.16 21.56 -5.12
N PRO A 92 1.49 21.44 -5.31
CA PRO A 92 2.09 20.31 -6.02
C PRO A 92 1.79 18.96 -5.37
N LEU A 93 1.48 18.91 -4.07
CA LEU A 93 1.10 17.68 -3.37
C LEU A 93 -0.29 17.16 -3.76
N ALA A 94 -1.17 18.00 -4.31
CA ALA A 94 -2.51 17.60 -4.76
C ALA A 94 -2.45 16.54 -5.87
N ALA A 95 -1.33 16.42 -6.57
CA ALA A 95 -1.07 15.33 -7.51
C ALA A 95 -0.98 13.95 -6.81
N PHE A 96 -0.51 13.89 -5.57
CA PHE A 96 -0.09 12.64 -4.91
C PHE A 96 -0.96 12.23 -3.71
N MET A 97 -1.85 13.11 -3.27
CA MET A 97 -2.77 12.84 -2.17
C MET A 97 -4.03 13.69 -2.26
N PRO A 98 -5.11 13.29 -1.57
CA PRO A 98 -6.34 14.07 -1.55
C PRO A 98 -6.15 15.44 -0.90
N ALA A 99 -6.92 16.44 -1.33
CA ALA A 99 -6.83 17.84 -0.85
C ALA A 99 -6.87 17.95 0.69
N ARG A 100 -7.75 17.18 1.35
CA ARG A 100 -7.81 17.11 2.82
C ARG A 100 -6.51 16.69 3.50
N MET A 101 -5.75 15.80 2.85
CA MET A 101 -4.46 15.34 3.33
C MET A 101 -3.36 16.37 3.04
N VAL A 102 -3.43 17.08 1.89
CA VAL A 102 -2.55 18.23 1.60
C VAL A 102 -2.70 19.31 2.66
N ARG A 103 -3.93 19.75 2.93
CA ARG A 103 -4.22 20.76 3.98
C ARG A 103 -3.69 20.30 5.34
N TRP A 104 -3.90 19.04 5.70
CA TRP A 104 -3.36 18.46 6.94
C TRP A 104 -1.83 18.50 6.98
N VAL A 105 -1.12 18.07 5.94
CA VAL A 105 0.36 18.09 5.91
C VAL A 105 0.90 19.51 6.03
N ARG A 106 0.29 20.47 5.31
CA ARG A 106 0.71 21.88 5.36
C ARG A 106 0.45 22.50 6.74
N GLN A 107 -0.71 22.25 7.34
CA GLN A 107 -1.06 22.77 8.67
C GLN A 107 -0.30 22.10 9.82
N ASP A 108 -0.13 20.77 9.79
CA ASP A 108 0.61 20.00 10.81
C ASP A 108 2.09 20.40 10.84
N THR A 109 2.65 20.72 9.67
CA THR A 109 4.00 21.27 9.61
C THR A 109 4.06 22.61 10.34
N VAL A 110 3.16 23.55 10.03
CA VAL A 110 3.12 24.89 10.65
C VAL A 110 2.89 24.82 12.17
N GLN A 111 1.96 23.99 12.65
CA GLN A 111 1.65 23.90 14.09
C GLN A 111 2.78 23.29 14.91
N ASN A 112 3.52 22.33 14.35
CA ASN A 112 4.66 21.72 15.03
C ASN A 112 5.95 22.56 14.94
N THR A 113 6.09 23.47 13.96
CA THR A 113 7.27 24.35 13.84
C THR A 113 7.42 25.33 15.01
N VAL A 114 6.33 25.64 15.73
CA VAL A 114 6.40 26.52 16.91
C VAL A 114 7.27 25.91 18.04
N GLN A 115 7.42 24.59 18.06
CA GLN A 115 8.24 23.88 19.05
C GLN A 115 9.62 23.44 18.53
N ASP A 116 9.84 23.43 17.21
CA ASP A 116 11.10 23.05 16.59
C ASP A 116 11.40 23.92 15.35
N PRO A 117 12.26 24.96 15.48
CA PRO A 117 12.55 25.90 14.40
C PRO A 117 13.42 25.31 13.28
N VAL A 118 13.91 24.07 13.40
CA VAL A 118 14.79 23.42 12.42
C VAL A 118 14.06 22.28 11.70
N ARG A 119 12.85 22.54 11.20
CA ARG A 119 12.14 21.54 10.40
C ARG A 119 12.29 21.84 8.92
N ASP A 120 12.69 20.82 8.16
CA ASP A 120 12.81 20.88 6.72
C ASP A 120 11.47 21.28 6.08
N PRO A 121 11.48 22.11 5.02
CA PRO A 121 10.27 22.45 4.29
C PRO A 121 9.60 21.18 3.74
N VAL A 122 8.27 21.18 3.68
CA VAL A 122 7.50 20.09 3.06
C VAL A 122 7.90 20.00 1.58
N PRO A 123 8.46 18.87 1.12
CA PRO A 123 8.92 18.75 -0.27
C PRO A 123 7.73 18.69 -1.22
N ASP A 124 7.84 19.34 -2.36
CA ASP A 124 6.82 19.31 -3.42
C ASP A 124 6.70 17.92 -4.08
N ALA A 125 7.78 17.14 -4.03
CA ALA A 125 7.85 15.78 -4.55
C ALA A 125 8.33 14.82 -3.44
N PRO A 126 7.43 14.31 -2.58
CA PRO A 126 7.81 13.46 -1.46
C PRO A 126 8.35 12.11 -1.95
N ASP A 127 9.39 11.63 -1.27
CA ASP A 127 9.88 10.27 -1.46
C ASP A 127 8.87 9.24 -0.93
N ARG A 128 9.15 7.95 -1.20
CA ARG A 128 8.26 6.85 -0.82
C ARG A 128 8.05 6.79 0.69
N ALA A 129 9.09 7.02 1.49
CA ALA A 129 9.03 6.88 2.94
C ALA A 129 8.16 7.99 3.56
N THR A 130 8.33 9.21 3.07
CA THR A 130 7.58 10.40 3.45
C THR A 130 6.11 10.23 3.10
N LEU A 131 5.80 9.86 1.86
CA LEU A 131 4.41 9.69 1.43
C LEU A 131 3.72 8.55 2.18
N ALA A 132 4.40 7.42 2.37
CA ALA A 132 3.87 6.29 3.14
C ALA A 132 3.59 6.66 4.60
N ARG A 133 4.47 7.46 5.24
CA ARG A 133 4.28 7.98 6.60
C ARG A 133 3.05 8.89 6.66
N TRP A 134 2.96 9.90 5.79
CA TRP A 134 1.83 10.83 5.80
C TRP A 134 0.48 10.11 5.63
N TYR A 135 0.40 9.15 4.70
CA TYR A 135 -0.82 8.35 4.53
C TYR A 135 -1.18 7.55 5.78
N LYS A 136 -0.18 6.91 6.41
CA LYS A 136 -0.39 6.13 7.64
C LYS A 136 -0.87 7.02 8.79
N ASP A 137 -0.24 8.17 8.97
CA ASP A 137 -0.53 9.07 10.07
C ASP A 137 -1.89 9.75 9.90
N PHE A 138 -2.25 10.12 8.67
CA PHE A 138 -3.59 10.62 8.33
C PHE A 138 -4.67 9.54 8.53
N ASP A 139 -4.45 8.31 8.05
CA ASP A 139 -5.40 7.20 8.28
C ASP A 139 -5.61 6.95 9.79
N ALA A 140 -4.54 7.04 10.59
CA ALA A 140 -4.61 6.92 12.04
C ALA A 140 -5.36 8.09 12.69
N LEU A 141 -5.19 9.32 12.18
CA LEU A 141 -5.96 10.49 12.62
C LEU A 141 -7.46 10.29 12.37
N VAL A 142 -7.85 9.88 11.15
CA VAL A 142 -9.25 9.60 10.81
C VAL A 142 -9.84 8.51 11.70
N ALA A 143 -9.09 7.44 11.97
CA ALA A 143 -9.53 6.38 12.88
C ALA A 143 -9.75 6.89 14.32
N ARG A 144 -8.87 7.76 14.84
CA ARG A 144 -9.01 8.35 16.19
C ARG A 144 -10.15 9.35 16.30
N ALA A 145 -10.49 10.05 15.22
CA ALA A 145 -11.58 11.04 15.20
C ALA A 145 -12.96 10.43 15.56
N ALA A 146 -13.12 9.11 15.45
CA ALA A 146 -14.30 8.40 15.93
C ALA A 146 -14.48 8.49 17.46
N THR A 147 -13.38 8.52 18.22
CA THR A 147 -13.40 8.39 19.69
C THR A 147 -12.88 9.62 20.43
N THR A 148 -12.20 10.54 19.75
CA THR A 148 -11.44 11.62 20.38
C THR A 148 -11.86 12.98 19.81
N PRO A 149 -12.43 13.90 20.63
CA PRO A 149 -12.89 15.21 20.17
C PRO A 149 -11.80 16.05 19.49
N GLU A 150 -10.56 15.98 19.97
CA GLU A 150 -9.44 16.73 19.42
C GLU A 150 -9.09 16.26 18.01
N ALA A 151 -9.04 14.94 17.79
CA ALA A 151 -8.80 14.37 16.47
C ALA A 151 -9.95 14.69 15.50
N ARG A 152 -11.20 14.69 16.00
CA ARG A 152 -12.39 15.08 15.24
C ARG A 152 -12.30 16.52 14.75
N ALA A 153 -11.98 17.46 15.65
CA ALA A 153 -11.82 18.87 15.29
C ALA A 153 -10.72 19.10 14.25
N VAL A 154 -9.63 18.32 14.29
CA VAL A 154 -8.60 18.38 13.23
C VAL A 154 -9.16 17.90 11.89
N VAL A 155 -9.85 16.76 11.84
CA VAL A 155 -10.41 16.21 10.59
C VAL A 155 -11.48 17.14 10.00
N GLU A 156 -12.40 17.64 10.82
CA GLU A 156 -13.46 18.56 10.39
C GLU A 156 -12.91 19.88 9.82
N ARG A 157 -11.75 20.34 10.32
CA ARG A 157 -11.09 21.54 9.80
C ARG A 157 -10.40 21.32 8.46
N VAL A 158 -9.86 20.13 8.19
CA VAL A 158 -9.08 19.86 6.96
C VAL A 158 -9.91 19.17 5.86
N SER A 159 -11.02 18.52 6.20
CA SER A 159 -11.83 17.71 5.31
C SER A 159 -13.14 18.41 4.95
N ASP A 160 -13.42 18.49 3.66
CA ASP A 160 -14.73 18.84 3.08
C ASP A 160 -15.72 17.67 3.12
N VAL A 161 -15.22 16.44 3.29
CA VAL A 161 -16.03 15.25 3.45
C VAL A 161 -16.38 15.04 4.94
N PRO A 162 -17.67 14.87 5.28
CA PRO A 162 -18.11 14.55 6.63
C PRO A 162 -17.41 13.31 7.20
N LEU A 163 -17.07 13.34 8.50
CA LEU A 163 -16.29 12.28 9.16
C LEU A 163 -16.96 10.89 9.07
N ASP A 164 -18.29 10.84 9.16
CA ASP A 164 -19.09 9.62 9.06
C ASP A 164 -19.06 8.98 7.66
N ARG A 165 -18.66 9.75 6.64
CA ARG A 165 -18.47 9.28 5.27
C ARG A 165 -17.03 8.89 4.95
N LEU A 166 -16.06 9.25 5.80
CA LEU A 166 -14.66 8.87 5.60
C LEU A 166 -14.44 7.39 5.94
N PRO A 167 -13.60 6.68 5.17
CA PRO A 167 -13.29 5.29 5.46
C PRO A 167 -12.45 5.20 6.74
N THR A 168 -12.89 4.40 7.71
CA THR A 168 -12.14 4.17 8.96
C THR A 168 -10.91 3.26 8.76
N LYS A 169 -10.91 2.45 7.70
CA LYS A 169 -9.83 1.51 7.37
C LYS A 169 -9.59 1.45 5.86
N PRO A 170 -9.10 2.53 5.23
CA PRO A 170 -8.77 2.50 3.81
C PRO A 170 -7.58 1.57 3.53
N PRO A 171 -7.37 1.13 2.28
CA PRO A 171 -6.21 0.33 1.95
C PRO A 171 -4.91 1.08 2.21
N ALA A 172 -4.03 0.51 3.03
CA ALA A 172 -2.75 1.12 3.36
C ALA A 172 -1.91 1.41 2.10
N PHE A 173 -1.13 2.49 2.12
CA PHE A 173 -0.23 2.92 1.03
C PHE A 173 0.52 1.76 0.35
N ASN A 174 1.24 0.95 1.13
CA ASN A 174 2.03 -0.16 0.59
C ASN A 174 1.18 -1.24 -0.08
N LYS A 175 -0.08 -1.44 0.36
CA LYS A 175 -1.01 -2.38 -0.30
C LYS A 175 -1.46 -1.84 -1.65
N VAL A 176 -1.73 -0.54 -1.75
CA VAL A 176 -2.11 0.10 -3.02
C VAL A 176 -0.94 0.05 -4.02
N CYS A 177 0.28 0.41 -3.59
CA CYS A 177 1.46 0.28 -4.45
C CYS A 177 1.70 -1.17 -4.89
N ALA A 178 1.55 -2.15 -3.99
CA ALA A 178 1.69 -3.56 -4.34
C ALA A 178 0.62 -4.02 -5.34
N ALA A 179 -0.63 -3.55 -5.20
CA ALA A 179 -1.69 -3.82 -6.17
C ALA A 179 -1.35 -3.23 -7.54
N LEU A 180 -0.94 -1.96 -7.58
CA LEU A 180 -0.49 -1.29 -8.81
C LEU A 180 0.68 -2.03 -9.47
N HIS A 181 1.73 -2.40 -8.75
CA HIS A 181 2.82 -3.18 -9.34
C HIS A 181 2.33 -4.52 -9.91
N ALA A 182 1.42 -5.21 -9.20
CA ALA A 182 0.92 -6.52 -9.58
C ALA A 182 0.04 -6.50 -10.85
N THR A 183 -0.64 -5.38 -11.13
CA THR A 183 -1.58 -5.18 -12.26
C THR A 183 -0.98 -4.29 -13.37
N CYS A 184 0.35 -4.22 -13.44
CA CYS A 184 1.07 -3.39 -14.41
C CYS A 184 0.72 -1.88 -14.34
N TYR A 185 0.29 -1.39 -13.19
CA TYR A 185 -0.21 -0.03 -12.96
C TYR A 185 -1.57 0.29 -13.61
N ASP A 186 -2.37 -0.73 -13.91
CA ASP A 186 -3.77 -0.53 -14.30
C ASP A 186 -4.60 -0.14 -13.06
N PRO A 187 -5.24 1.05 -13.05
CA PRO A 187 -5.95 1.54 -11.87
C PRO A 187 -7.25 0.77 -11.59
N ALA A 188 -7.96 0.31 -12.63
CA ALA A 188 -9.22 -0.42 -12.45
C ALA A 188 -8.97 -1.80 -11.85
N LEU A 189 -8.00 -2.54 -12.40
CA LEU A 189 -7.58 -3.84 -11.86
C LEU A 189 -6.98 -3.71 -10.45
N ALA A 190 -6.20 -2.65 -10.19
CA ALA A 190 -5.67 -2.40 -8.86
C ALA A 190 -6.79 -2.15 -7.84
N ALA A 191 -7.81 -1.36 -8.18
CA ALA A 191 -8.96 -1.10 -7.32
C ALA A 191 -9.81 -2.37 -7.08
N ALA A 192 -10.07 -3.15 -8.12
CA ALA A 192 -10.76 -4.43 -8.02
C ALA A 192 -10.03 -5.40 -7.08
N ARG A 193 -8.71 -5.52 -7.22
CA ARG A 193 -7.85 -6.35 -6.36
C ARG A 193 -7.87 -5.93 -4.89
N LEU A 194 -8.11 -4.65 -4.61
CA LEU A 194 -8.23 -4.14 -3.24
C LEU A 194 -9.63 -4.37 -2.64
N GLY A 195 -10.55 -5.00 -3.39
CA GLY A 195 -11.94 -5.22 -2.97
C GLY A 195 -12.76 -3.93 -2.92
N GLY A 196 -12.35 -2.91 -3.69
CA GLY A 196 -12.92 -1.57 -3.63
C GLY A 196 -13.25 -0.98 -4.99
N GLN A 197 -13.66 -1.81 -5.96
CA GLN A 197 -14.00 -1.37 -7.31
C GLN A 197 -15.05 -0.24 -7.31
N ASP A 198 -16.00 -0.30 -6.37
CA ASP A 198 -17.09 0.67 -6.22
C ASP A 198 -16.80 1.72 -5.13
N SER A 199 -15.60 1.69 -4.53
CA SER A 199 -15.24 2.61 -3.45
C SER A 199 -14.56 3.85 -4.02
N PRO A 200 -15.19 5.04 -3.94
CA PRO A 200 -14.59 6.27 -4.46
C PRO A 200 -13.25 6.59 -3.75
N PHE A 201 -13.10 6.25 -2.48
CA PHE A 201 -11.85 6.44 -1.73
C PHE A 201 -10.73 5.51 -2.19
N VAL A 202 -11.04 4.29 -2.61
CA VAL A 202 -10.04 3.38 -3.17
C VAL A 202 -9.61 3.88 -4.55
N ALA A 203 -10.57 4.28 -5.40
CA ALA A 203 -10.28 4.85 -6.71
C ALA A 203 -9.42 6.12 -6.63
N GLU A 204 -9.79 7.07 -5.76
CA GLU A 204 -9.02 8.31 -5.49
C GLU A 204 -7.59 7.97 -5.06
N ARG A 205 -7.42 7.07 -4.09
CA ARG A 205 -6.09 6.69 -3.57
C ARG A 205 -5.25 5.97 -4.62
N VAL A 206 -5.86 5.10 -5.42
CA VAL A 206 -5.17 4.42 -6.54
C VAL A 206 -4.71 5.44 -7.58
N ALA A 207 -5.56 6.42 -7.94
CA ALA A 207 -5.23 7.46 -8.90
C ALA A 207 -4.03 8.29 -8.45
N HIS A 208 -4.06 8.80 -7.21
CA HIS A 208 -2.96 9.56 -6.63
C HIS A 208 -1.65 8.78 -6.57
N LEU A 209 -1.68 7.52 -6.12
CA LEU A 209 -0.47 6.71 -6.01
C LEU A 209 0.06 6.25 -7.37
N ARG A 210 -0.81 6.08 -8.36
CA ARG A 210 -0.40 5.87 -9.76
C ARG A 210 0.29 7.12 -10.31
N ARG A 211 -0.23 8.32 -10.06
CA ARG A 211 0.41 9.59 -10.47
C ARG A 211 1.76 9.78 -9.79
N TRP A 212 1.86 9.49 -8.50
CA TRP A 212 3.14 9.50 -7.80
C TRP A 212 4.15 8.51 -8.43
N LEU A 213 3.74 7.27 -8.71
CA LEU A 213 4.59 6.28 -9.40
C LEU A 213 4.96 6.70 -10.83
N ALA A 214 4.18 7.57 -11.46
CA ALA A 214 4.47 8.11 -12.78
C ALA A 214 5.52 9.22 -12.76
N THR A 215 5.71 9.90 -11.61
CA THR A 215 6.60 11.05 -11.45
C THR A 215 7.63 10.83 -10.33
N ALA A 216 7.43 11.39 -9.14
CA ALA A 216 8.39 11.38 -8.03
C ALA A 216 8.75 9.96 -7.55
N GLY A 217 7.81 9.03 -7.65
CA GLY A 217 7.97 7.62 -7.32
C GLY A 217 8.47 6.74 -8.45
N ARG A 218 8.80 7.29 -9.62
CA ARG A 218 9.14 6.54 -10.84
C ARG A 218 10.30 5.58 -10.64
N SER A 219 11.34 5.99 -9.93
CA SER A 219 12.50 5.16 -9.57
C SER A 219 12.17 3.94 -8.71
N THR A 220 10.97 3.87 -8.12
CA THR A 220 10.50 2.73 -7.33
C THR A 220 9.71 1.70 -8.16
N THR A 221 9.48 2.00 -9.43
CA THR A 221 8.77 1.11 -10.36
C THR A 221 9.70 0.01 -10.89
N TRP A 222 9.14 -1.16 -11.20
CA TRP A 222 9.90 -2.19 -11.90
C TRP A 222 10.30 -1.77 -13.32
N LEU A 223 9.70 -0.72 -13.90
CA LEU A 223 10.11 -0.18 -15.20
C LEU A 223 11.52 0.42 -15.13
N GLU A 224 11.90 1.02 -14.00
CA GLU A 224 13.22 1.62 -13.78
C GLU A 224 14.20 0.63 -13.12
N ALA A 225 13.83 -0.64 -12.98
CA ALA A 225 14.75 -1.66 -12.50
C ALA A 225 15.88 -1.89 -13.53
N PRO A 226 17.08 -2.31 -13.07
CA PRO A 226 18.14 -2.72 -13.99
C PRO A 226 17.64 -3.77 -14.99
N PRO A 227 18.06 -3.69 -16.27
CA PRO A 227 17.60 -4.63 -17.29
C PRO A 227 18.06 -6.04 -16.95
N ALA A 228 17.14 -7.00 -17.06
CA ALA A 228 17.49 -8.40 -16.95
C ALA A 228 18.28 -8.87 -18.18
N PRO A 229 19.14 -9.89 -18.02
CA PRO A 229 19.74 -10.57 -19.16
C PRO A 229 18.65 -11.09 -20.12
N PRO A 230 18.85 -11.01 -21.45
CA PRO A 230 17.92 -11.60 -22.40
C PRO A 230 17.77 -13.11 -22.16
N PRO A 231 16.55 -13.65 -22.05
CA PRO A 231 16.35 -15.09 -21.94
C PRO A 231 16.73 -15.80 -23.24
N ALA A 232 17.12 -17.07 -23.12
CA ALA A 232 17.34 -17.95 -24.26
C ALA A 232 16.05 -18.08 -25.10
N PRO A 233 16.12 -17.98 -26.45
CA PRO A 233 14.94 -18.08 -27.31
C PRO A 233 14.12 -19.36 -27.07
N GLU A 234 14.79 -20.50 -26.87
CA GLU A 234 14.14 -21.80 -26.67
C GLU A 234 13.28 -21.80 -25.40
N ALA A 235 13.78 -21.18 -24.33
CA ALA A 235 13.02 -21.02 -23.08
C ALA A 235 11.81 -20.09 -23.24
N VAL A 236 11.83 -19.15 -24.19
CA VAL A 236 10.69 -18.29 -24.51
C VAL A 236 9.69 -19.02 -25.40
N GLU A 237 10.16 -19.82 -26.35
CA GLU A 237 9.30 -20.68 -27.18
C GLU A 237 8.45 -21.64 -26.34
N GLU A 238 9.03 -22.24 -25.29
CA GLU A 238 8.30 -23.08 -24.33
C GLU A 238 7.11 -22.33 -23.67
N LEU A 239 7.21 -21.01 -23.49
CA LEU A 239 6.15 -20.20 -22.86
C LEU A 239 5.01 -19.84 -23.82
N LEU A 240 5.16 -20.07 -25.13
CA LEU A 240 4.08 -19.87 -26.10
C LEU A 240 2.90 -20.82 -25.84
N THR A 241 3.18 -21.99 -25.24
CA THR A 241 2.17 -22.92 -24.72
C THR A 241 2.17 -22.81 -23.20
N PRO A 242 1.42 -21.86 -22.60
CA PRO A 242 1.58 -21.54 -21.19
C PRO A 242 1.24 -22.75 -20.31
N PRO A 243 2.10 -23.06 -19.31
CA PRO A 243 1.83 -24.16 -18.41
C PRO A 243 0.64 -23.82 -17.48
N THR A 244 0.05 -24.86 -16.88
CA THR A 244 -1.02 -24.69 -15.87
C THR A 244 -0.50 -23.98 -14.61
N SER A 245 0.79 -24.12 -14.30
CA SER A 245 1.49 -23.40 -13.25
C SER A 245 2.89 -23.02 -13.70
N PHE A 246 3.37 -21.86 -13.25
CA PHE A 246 4.71 -21.38 -13.60
C PHE A 246 5.69 -21.72 -12.48
N THR A 247 6.87 -22.22 -12.85
CA THR A 247 8.03 -22.26 -11.96
C THR A 247 8.62 -20.86 -11.79
N THR A 248 9.43 -20.64 -10.75
CA THR A 248 10.15 -19.37 -10.55
C THR A 248 11.03 -19.00 -11.75
N GLU A 249 11.67 -19.99 -12.37
CA GLU A 249 12.50 -19.80 -13.55
C GLU A 249 11.65 -19.36 -14.76
N GLN A 250 10.53 -20.04 -15.02
CA GLN A 250 9.60 -19.65 -16.08
C GLN A 250 9.03 -18.25 -15.88
N VAL A 251 8.74 -17.84 -14.64
CA VAL A 251 8.31 -16.47 -14.33
C VAL A 251 9.40 -15.45 -14.69
N ARG A 252 10.67 -15.74 -14.37
CA ARG A 252 11.79 -14.86 -14.72
C ARG A 252 11.99 -14.77 -16.22
N THR A 253 11.96 -15.89 -16.93
CA THR A 253 12.02 -15.95 -18.39
C THR A 253 10.90 -15.13 -19.01
N LEU A 254 9.66 -15.30 -18.53
CA LEU A 254 8.49 -14.56 -18.98
C LEU A 254 8.68 -13.04 -18.80
N PHE A 255 9.11 -12.58 -17.63
CA PHE A 255 9.28 -11.13 -17.39
C PHE A 255 10.48 -10.53 -18.09
N ALA A 256 11.57 -11.28 -18.26
CA ALA A 256 12.71 -10.83 -19.05
C ALA A 256 12.35 -10.68 -20.55
N ALA A 257 11.52 -11.60 -21.08
CA ALA A 257 10.99 -11.51 -22.44
C ALA A 257 9.98 -10.35 -22.58
N LEU A 258 8.93 -10.31 -21.76
CA LEU A 258 7.84 -9.33 -21.89
C LEU A 258 8.23 -7.90 -21.49
N PHE A 259 9.07 -7.77 -20.46
CA PHE A 259 9.31 -6.50 -19.79
C PHE A 259 10.80 -6.17 -19.62
N GLY A 260 11.72 -7.10 -19.88
CA GLY A 260 13.16 -6.86 -19.73
C GLY A 260 13.59 -6.73 -18.26
N VAL A 261 12.86 -7.34 -17.32
CA VAL A 261 13.11 -7.21 -15.88
C VAL A 261 13.13 -8.57 -15.20
N ASP A 262 13.93 -8.69 -14.13
CA ASP A 262 14.03 -9.93 -13.34
C ASP A 262 12.79 -10.15 -12.44
N LYS A 263 12.24 -9.04 -11.94
CA LYS A 263 11.07 -9.01 -11.05
C LYS A 263 10.09 -8.00 -11.61
N GLY A 264 8.85 -8.43 -11.81
CA GLY A 264 7.85 -7.65 -12.50
C GLY A 264 6.47 -7.73 -11.85
N PRO A 265 5.40 -7.50 -12.63
CA PRO A 265 4.02 -7.65 -12.18
C PRO A 265 3.70 -9.11 -11.79
N SER A 266 2.46 -9.37 -11.38
CA SER A 266 2.02 -10.76 -11.16
C SER A 266 1.61 -11.40 -12.50
N VAL A 267 1.92 -12.68 -12.72
CA VAL A 267 1.47 -13.40 -13.94
C VAL A 267 -0.06 -13.31 -14.13
N PRO A 268 -0.89 -13.51 -13.09
CA PRO A 268 -2.33 -13.29 -13.21
C PRO A 268 -2.69 -11.86 -13.65
N GLY A 269 -2.05 -10.83 -13.06
CA GLY A 269 -2.31 -9.43 -13.42
C GLY A 269 -1.87 -9.06 -14.83
N VAL A 270 -0.81 -9.70 -15.36
CA VAL A 270 -0.43 -9.55 -16.78
C VAL A 270 -1.51 -10.13 -17.68
N ARG A 271 -1.98 -11.35 -17.40
CA ARG A 271 -3.02 -12.02 -18.19
C ARG A 271 -4.36 -11.31 -18.13
N GLU A 272 -4.72 -10.80 -16.96
CA GLU A 272 -5.96 -10.04 -16.76
C GLU A 272 -5.95 -8.73 -17.55
N ARG A 273 -4.81 -8.02 -17.58
CA ARG A 273 -4.68 -6.78 -18.33
C ARG A 273 -4.61 -6.96 -19.84
N PHE A 274 -3.80 -7.91 -20.31
CA PHE A 274 -3.45 -8.02 -21.73
C PHE A 274 -4.14 -9.18 -22.46
N GLY A 275 -4.85 -10.04 -21.73
CA GLY A 275 -5.39 -11.27 -22.27
C GLY A 275 -4.31 -12.32 -22.56
N ALA A 276 -4.73 -13.55 -22.87
CA ALA A 276 -3.80 -14.61 -23.27
C ALA A 276 -3.17 -14.30 -24.64
N ASP A 277 -3.98 -13.84 -25.60
CA ASP A 277 -3.54 -13.55 -26.95
C ASP A 277 -2.53 -12.40 -26.98
N GLY A 278 -2.77 -11.33 -26.22
CA GLY A 278 -1.83 -10.20 -26.12
C GLY A 278 -0.49 -10.60 -25.50
N VAL A 279 -0.49 -11.54 -24.54
CA VAL A 279 0.76 -12.11 -24.00
C VAL A 279 1.46 -12.98 -25.04
N HIS A 280 0.73 -13.82 -25.76
CA HIS A 280 1.28 -14.69 -26.80
C HIS A 280 1.93 -13.87 -27.94
N GLU A 281 1.23 -12.86 -28.45
CA GLU A 281 1.75 -11.97 -29.49
C GLU A 281 2.99 -11.20 -29.04
N ALA A 282 3.05 -10.79 -27.77
CA ALA A 282 4.23 -10.12 -27.23
C ALA A 282 5.45 -11.05 -27.15
N LEU A 283 5.25 -12.33 -26.81
CA LEU A 283 6.33 -13.33 -26.84
C LEU A 283 6.82 -13.60 -28.27
N LEU A 284 5.91 -13.68 -29.25
CA LEU A 284 6.27 -13.78 -30.67
C LEU A 284 7.02 -12.53 -31.17
N ALA A 285 6.64 -11.33 -30.73
CA ALA A 285 7.35 -10.10 -31.04
C ALA A 285 8.79 -10.12 -30.48
N TYR A 286 8.95 -10.58 -29.23
CA TYR A 286 10.26 -10.77 -28.62
C TYR A 286 11.12 -11.77 -29.39
N LEU A 287 10.58 -12.94 -29.75
CA LEU A 287 11.33 -13.96 -30.51
C LEU A 287 11.78 -13.46 -31.88
N ARG A 288 10.94 -12.67 -32.59
CA ARG A 288 11.27 -12.15 -33.92
C ARG A 288 12.30 -11.02 -33.89
N THR A 289 12.24 -10.13 -32.90
CA THR A 289 12.93 -8.82 -32.96
C THR A 289 13.55 -8.36 -31.64
N GLY A 290 13.28 -9.05 -30.53
CA GLY A 290 13.61 -8.59 -29.17
C GLY A 290 12.70 -7.48 -28.64
N ALA A 291 11.67 -7.07 -29.39
CA ALA A 291 10.74 -6.01 -29.00
C ALA A 291 9.88 -6.41 -27.78
N ARG A 292 9.48 -5.41 -26.99
CA ARG A 292 8.73 -5.59 -25.74
C ARG A 292 7.47 -4.72 -25.71
N PRO A 293 6.50 -4.97 -26.62
CA PRO A 293 5.35 -4.07 -26.80
C PRO A 293 4.52 -3.87 -25.52
N LEU A 294 4.43 -4.87 -24.63
CA LEU A 294 3.71 -4.71 -23.35
C LEU A 294 4.45 -3.77 -22.39
N ARG A 295 5.79 -3.77 -22.38
CA ARG A 295 6.57 -2.80 -21.60
C ARG A 295 6.29 -1.38 -22.07
N ASP A 296 6.32 -1.18 -23.39
CA ASP A 296 6.13 0.13 -24.01
C ASP A 296 4.71 0.65 -23.74
N ALA A 297 3.70 -0.22 -23.84
CA ALA A 297 2.32 0.11 -23.50
C ALA A 297 2.18 0.54 -22.02
N VAL A 298 2.77 -0.21 -21.08
CA VAL A 298 2.73 0.14 -19.65
C VAL A 298 3.45 1.46 -19.38
N ALA A 299 4.61 1.69 -20.01
CA ALA A 299 5.37 2.93 -19.85
C ALA A 299 4.60 4.14 -20.41
N ALA A 300 3.97 4.01 -21.58
CA ALA A 300 3.14 5.04 -22.18
C ALA A 300 1.92 5.36 -21.31
N ASP A 301 1.22 4.34 -20.80
CA ASP A 301 0.07 4.51 -19.92
C ASP A 301 0.44 5.20 -18.61
N LEU A 302 1.59 4.87 -18.05
CA LEU A 302 2.09 5.50 -16.84
C LEU A 302 2.50 6.96 -17.12
N ALA A 303 3.14 7.24 -18.26
CA ALA A 303 3.49 8.61 -18.67
C ALA A 303 2.25 9.50 -18.87
N ARG A 304 1.15 8.97 -19.43
CA ARG A 304 -0.13 9.70 -19.52
C ARG A 304 -0.65 10.12 -18.15
N ALA A 305 -0.54 9.24 -17.15
CA ALA A 305 -0.96 9.55 -15.78
C ALA A 305 -0.16 10.68 -15.12
N ALA A 306 1.08 10.93 -15.57
CA ALA A 306 1.88 12.07 -15.13
C ALA A 306 1.39 13.41 -15.70
N GLY A 307 0.79 13.41 -16.90
CA GLY A 307 0.31 14.62 -17.57
C GLY A 307 -1.16 14.97 -17.28
N GLU A 308 -1.97 14.00 -16.85
CA GLU A 308 -3.33 14.26 -16.41
C GLU A 308 -3.28 15.06 -15.08
N GLY A 309 -3.68 16.33 -15.06
CA GLY A 309 -3.78 17.15 -13.84
C GLY A 309 -2.64 18.15 -13.59
N ALA A 310 -1.80 18.43 -14.60
CA ALA A 310 -1.03 19.68 -14.69
C ALA A 310 -1.87 20.80 -15.34
#